data_AF-A0A3M5P5J3-F1
#
_entry.id   AF-A0A3M5P5J3-F1
#
_cell.length_a   1.000
_cell.length_b   1.000
_cell.length_c   1.000
_cell.angle_alpha   90.00
_cell.angle_beta   90.00
_cell.angle_gamma   90.00
#
_symmetry.space_group_name_H-M   'P 1'
#
loop_
_entity.id
_entity.type
_entity.pdbx_description
1 polymer ?
#
loop_
_entity_poly.entity_id
_entity_poly.type
_entity_poly.pdbx_seq_one_letter_code
_entity_poly.pdbx_strand_id
1 'polypeptide(L)' 'MVRYLGLKFEEEYAGIKKYTNSQINMSIFLDGNNEVESIYFQAFESFLAEIYKACQNEAVFSGAEIFIPEEMKSF' A
#
# COMPACT_ATOMS: atom_id res chain seq x y z
N MET A 1 6.02 -7.58 -6.96
CA MET A 1 5.70 -6.66 -5.85
C MET A 1 5.73 -7.38 -4.49
N VAL A 2 4.88 -8.38 -4.26
CA VAL A 2 4.83 -9.19 -3.01
C VAL A 2 6.21 -9.60 -2.50
N ARG A 3 7.01 -10.24 -3.38
CA ARG A 3 8.37 -10.66 -3.05
C ARG A 3 9.33 -9.51 -2.73
N TYR A 4 9.24 -8.39 -3.44
CA TYR A 4 10.14 -7.24 -3.25
C TYR A 4 9.85 -6.51 -1.93
N LEU A 5 8.59 -6.51 -1.51
CA LEU A 5 8.16 -5.94 -0.24
C LEU A 5 8.24 -6.94 0.93
N GLY A 6 8.74 -8.16 0.70
CA GLY A 6 8.81 -9.20 1.73
C GLY A 6 7.45 -9.57 2.34
N LEU A 7 6.37 -9.38 1.59
CA LEU A 7 5.00 -9.63 2.06
C LEU A 7 4.70 -11.13 2.04
N LYS A 8 3.99 -11.60 3.05
CA LYS A 8 3.50 -12.98 3.14
C LYS A 8 2.00 -13.00 2.87
N PHE A 9 1.53 -14.01 2.16
CA PHE A 9 0.09 -14.23 2.01
C PHE A 9 -0.51 -14.55 3.38
N GLU A 10 -1.65 -13.94 3.67
CA GLU A 10 -2.37 -14.14 4.93
C GLU A 10 -3.71 -14.84 4.69
N GLU A 11 -4.57 -14.24 3.88
CA GLU A 11 -5.90 -14.77 3.60
C GLU A 11 -6.46 -14.29 2.26
N GLU A 12 -7.48 -15.00 1.78
CA GLU A 12 -8.28 -14.61 0.62
C GLU A 12 -9.76 -14.79 0.94
N TYR A 13 -10.56 -13.75 0.68
CA TYR A 13 -12.02 -13.79 0.85
C TYR A 13 -12.71 -12.81 -0.10
N ALA A 14 -13.84 -13.22 -0.67
CA ALA A 14 -14.70 -12.36 -1.51
C ALA A 14 -13.93 -11.57 -2.60
N GLY A 15 -12.97 -12.20 -3.28
CA GLY A 15 -12.16 -11.55 -4.32
C GLY A 15 -11.05 -10.63 -3.78
N ILE A 16 -10.78 -10.64 -2.47
CA ILE A 16 -9.72 -9.85 -1.86
C ILE A 16 -8.61 -10.78 -1.40
N LYS A 17 -7.38 -10.53 -1.86
CA LYS A 17 -6.18 -11.22 -1.39
C LYS A 17 -5.36 -10.30 -0.48
N LYS A 18 -5.11 -10.74 0.75
CA LYS A 18 -4.32 -9.99 1.73
C LYS A 18 -2.92 -10.55 1.87
N TYR A 19 -1.97 -9.64 1.96
CA TYR A 19 -0.58 -9.93 2.22
C TYR A 19 -0.02 -8.96 3.25
N THR A 20 0.73 -9.47 4.22
CA THR A 20 1.20 -8.66 5.34
C THR A 20 2.65 -8.94 5.68
N ASN A 21 3.27 -7.95 6.31
CA ASN A 21 4.51 -8.08 7.07
C ASN A 21 4.42 -7.11 8.27
N SER A 22 5.54 -6.89 8.98
CA SER A 22 5.55 -6.02 10.16
C SER A 22 5.43 -4.51 9.87
N GLN A 23 5.48 -4.09 8.61
CA GLN A 23 5.59 -2.69 8.18
C GLN A 23 4.49 -2.24 7.22
N ILE A 24 3.89 -3.17 6.47
CA ILE A 24 2.92 -2.89 5.42
C ILE A 24 1.89 -4.03 5.36
N ASN A 25 0.63 -3.64 5.20
CA ASN A 25 -0.43 -4.52 4.73
C ASN A 25 -0.77 -4.17 3.28
N MET A 26 -0.94 -5.17 2.43
CA MET A 26 -1.34 -5.03 1.04
C MET A 26 -2.62 -5.82 0.79
N SER A 27 -3.60 -5.19 0.17
CA SER A 27 -4.84 -5.84 -0.27
C SER A 27 -4.97 -5.72 -1.77
N ILE A 28 -5.16 -6.83 -2.47
CA ILE A 28 -5.45 -6.88 -3.90
C ILE A 28 -6.92 -7.22 -4.06
N PHE A 29 -7.68 -6.33 -4.68
CA PHE A 29 -9.08 -6.55 -5.03
C PHE A 29 -9.16 -7.07 -6.46
N LEU A 30 -9.90 -8.15 -6.62
CA LEU A 30 -10.15 -8.78 -7.91
C LEU A 30 -11.59 -8.50 -8.36
N ASP A 31 -11.74 -8.29 -9.66
CA ASP A 31 -13.05 -8.12 -10.29
C ASP A 31 -13.80 -9.46 -10.44
N GLY A 32 -14.98 -9.42 -11.06
CA GLY A 32 -15.79 -10.62 -11.34
C GLY A 32 -15.12 -11.66 -12.27
N ASN A 33 -14.03 -11.30 -12.96
CA ASN A 33 -13.25 -12.18 -13.83
C ASN A 33 -11.95 -12.67 -13.15
N ASN A 34 -11.75 -12.38 -11.87
CA ASN A 34 -10.50 -12.59 -11.12
C ASN A 34 -9.30 -11.78 -11.64
N GLU A 35 -9.54 -10.69 -12.36
CA GLU A 35 -8.51 -9.75 -12.77
C GLU A 35 -8.26 -8.70 -11.69
N VAL A 36 -7.07 -8.13 -11.64
CA VAL A 36 -6.73 -7.11 -10.63
C VAL A 36 -7.46 -5.81 -10.94
N GLU A 37 -8.40 -5.44 -10.08
CA GLU A 37 -9.12 -4.16 -10.16
C GLU A 37 -8.33 -3.06 -9.43
N SER A 38 -7.89 -3.33 -8.21
CA SER A 38 -7.16 -2.35 -7.40
C SER A 38 -6.21 -2.99 -6.39
N ILE A 39 -5.18 -2.23 -6.01
CA ILE A 39 -4.20 -2.63 -5.00
C ILE A 39 -4.08 -1.52 -3.97
N TYR A 40 -4.33 -1.84 -2.70
CA TYR A 40 -4.21 -0.92 -1.58
C TYR A 40 -3.01 -1.28 -0.71
N PHE A 41 -2.30 -0.25 -0.27
CA PHE A 41 -1.22 -0.36 0.71
C PHE A 41 -1.59 0.42 1.97
N GLN A 42 -1.50 -0.25 3.10
CA GLN A 42 -1.56 0.38 4.42
C GLN A 42 -0.16 0.26 5.03
N ALA A 43 0.53 1.40 5.14
CA ALA A 43 1.83 1.48 5.81
C ALA A 43 1.62 1.87 7.29
N PHE A 44 2.39 1.27 8.19
CA PHE A 44 2.47 1.75 9.57
C PHE A 44 3.37 2.99 9.65
N GLU A 45 3.16 3.82 10.68
CA GLU A 45 3.72 5.18 10.80
C GLU A 45 5.24 5.27 10.55
N SER A 46 6.02 4.33 11.09
CA SER A 46 7.46 4.28 10.87
C SER A 46 7.85 4.04 9.41
N PHE A 47 7.11 3.19 8.70
CA PHE A 47 7.35 2.90 7.29
C PHE A 47 6.82 4.02 6.38
N LEU A 48 5.74 4.69 6.77
CA LEU A 48 5.24 5.87 6.06
C LEU A 48 6.29 6.99 6.00
N ALA A 49 7.02 7.21 7.10
CA ALA A 49 8.12 8.18 7.13
C ALA A 49 9.25 7.82 6.16
N GLU A 50 9.57 6.53 6.03
CA GLU A 50 10.57 6.04 5.06
C GLU A 50 10.11 6.23 3.61
N ILE A 51 8.84 5.92 3.31
CA ILE A 51 8.21 6.18 1.99
C ILE A 51 8.29 7.68 1.66
N TYR A 52 7.90 8.54 2.60
CA TYR A 52 7.93 9.99 2.41
C TYR A 52 9.33 10.49 2.06
N LYS A 53 10.35 10.03 2.81
CA LYS A 53 11.75 10.35 2.52
C LYS A 53 12.20 9.84 1.16
N ALA A 54 11.78 8.64 0.75
CA ALA A 54 12.13 8.09 -0.56
C ALA A 54 11.51 8.91 -1.71
N CYS A 55 10.29 9.41 -1.53
CA CYS A 55 9.62 10.25 -2.52
C CYS A 55 10.20 11.67 -2.65
N GLN A 56 11.01 12.13 -1.67
CA GLN A 56 11.79 13.36 -1.83
C GLN A 56 13.00 13.18 -2.77
N ASN A 57 13.32 11.95 -3.19
CA ASN A 57 14.33 11.71 -4.20
C ASN A 57 13.80 12.11 -5.58
N GLU A 58 14.52 13.00 -6.27
CA GLU A 58 14.15 13.57 -7.57
C GLU A 58 13.90 12.49 -8.65
N ALA A 59 14.63 11.37 -8.58
CA ALA A 59 14.44 10.23 -9.49
C ALA A 59 13.13 9.46 -9.24
N VAL A 60 12.55 9.58 -8.04
CA VAL A 60 11.30 8.90 -7.63
C VAL A 60 10.11 9.83 -7.76
N PHE A 61 10.28 11.12 -7.42
CA PHE A 61 9.23 12.14 -7.43
C PHE A 61 8.58 12.36 -8.80
N SER A 62 9.34 12.17 -9.90
CA SER A 62 8.83 12.36 -11.26
C SER A 62 7.76 11.34 -11.69
N GLY A 63 7.54 10.26 -10.93
CA GLY A 63 6.56 9.21 -11.25
C GLY A 63 5.58 8.83 -10.13
N ALA A 64 5.66 9.46 -8.96
CA ALA A 64 4.82 9.12 -7.82
C ALA A 64 4.40 10.36 -7.03
N GLU A 65 3.10 10.53 -6.82
CA GLU A 65 2.51 11.56 -5.98
C GLU A 65 1.98 10.93 -4.68
N ILE A 66 2.38 11.47 -3.53
CA ILE A 66 1.82 11.06 -2.23
C ILE A 66 0.81 12.12 -1.80
N PHE A 67 -0.45 11.71 -1.69
CA PHE A 67 -1.50 12.51 -1.07
C PHE A 67 -1.67 12.08 0.40
N ILE A 68 -1.36 12.98 1.33
CA ILE A 68 -1.66 12.80 2.76
C ILE A 68 -2.88 13.69 3.06
N PRO A 69 -4.07 13.12 3.35
CA PRO A 69 -5.21 13.91 3.76
C PRO A 69 -4.87 14.67 5.04
N GLU A 70 -5.21 15.97 5.12
CA GLU A 70 -5.09 16.71 6.38
C GLU A 70 -5.93 16.01 7.47
N GLU A 71 -5.42 16.00 8.71
CA GLU A 71 -6.16 15.48 9.86
C GLU A 71 -7.57 16.10 9.86
N MET A 72 -8.60 15.25 9.79
CA MET A 72 -9.97 15.67 10.09
C MET A 72 -9.96 16.18 11.53
N LYS A 73 -9.87 17.50 11.71
CA LYS A 73 -10.13 18.14 13.00
C LYS A 73 -11.47 17.62 13.48
N SER A 74 -11.44 16.82 14.54
CA SER A 74 -12.64 16.36 15.23
C SER A 74 -13.30 17.61 15.82
N PHE A 75 -14.51 17.93 15.35
CA PHE A 75 -15.37 18.95 15.96
C PHE A 75 -15.99 18.43 17.25
#